data_AF-A0A3N2N9Y3-F1
#
_entry.id   AF-A0A3N2N9Y3-F1
#
_cell.length_a   1.000
_cell.length_b   1.000
_cell.length_c   1.000
_cell.angle_alpha   90.00
_cell.angle_beta   90.00
_cell.angle_gamma   90.00
#
_symmetry.space_group_name_H-M   'P 1'
#
loop_
_entity.id
_entity.type
_entity.pdbx_description
1 polymer ?
#
loop_
_entity_poly.entity_id
_entity_poly.type
_entity_poly.pdbx_seq_one_letter_code
_entity_poly.pdbx_strand_id
1 'polypeptide(L)'
;MRNRIIRLYYRAKDLSVRRFLENIGRWFSYFNISRRIYDFDYSSILAVERHQISRVRDSIAHFHNHLYAERDIERLNLAIRLLDIIEEDGCSERVGKPFNLVKSESKENLYEIEDDPESYYTIPVYVNYKNAMRFSKIELSRYTDSKDGALWQSHLRVEKAWHIYHTLRLYFMRSWWD
;
A
#
# COMPACT_ATOMS: atom_id res chain seq x y z
N MET A 1 -51.98 20.95 5.64
CA MET A 1 -50.80 21.09 4.75
C MET A 1 -49.56 21.66 5.45
N ARG A 2 -49.65 22.76 6.20
CA ARG A 2 -48.52 23.44 6.90
C ARG A 2 -47.65 22.51 7.78
N ASN A 3 -48.24 21.59 8.56
CA ASN A 3 -47.48 20.65 9.41
C ASN A 3 -46.66 19.61 8.63
N ARG A 4 -47.04 19.29 7.38
CA ARG A 4 -46.28 18.36 6.52
C ARG A 4 -45.03 19.04 5.96
N ILE A 5 -45.15 20.30 5.56
CA ILE A 5 -44.05 21.13 5.03
C ILE A 5 -43.00 21.37 6.13
N ILE A 6 -43.45 21.68 7.35
CA ILE A 6 -42.56 21.89 8.50
C ILE A 6 -41.78 20.60 8.84
N ARG A 7 -42.45 19.43 8.87
CA ARG A 7 -41.77 18.14 9.07
C ARG A 7 -40.76 17.83 7.97
N LEU A 8 -41.08 18.11 6.71
CA LEU A 8 -40.16 17.89 5.59
C LEU A 8 -38.94 18.82 5.67
N TYR A 9 -39.13 20.08 6.05
CA TYR A 9 -38.05 21.04 6.27
C TYR A 9 -37.09 20.59 7.38
N TYR A 10 -37.62 20.19 8.55
CA TYR A 10 -36.78 19.69 9.64
C TYR A 10 -36.06 18.38 9.27
N ARG A 11 -36.72 17.48 8.54
CA ARG A 11 -36.10 16.24 8.05
C ARG A 11 -34.98 16.51 7.03
N ALA A 12 -35.17 17.47 6.12
CA ALA A 12 -34.16 17.89 5.17
C ALA A 12 -32.97 18.59 5.85
N LYS A 13 -33.24 19.43 6.86
CA LYS A 13 -32.21 20.09 7.67
C LYS A 13 -31.40 19.09 8.50
N ASP A 14 -32.04 18.07 9.06
CA ASP A 14 -31.37 17.02 9.83
C ASP A 14 -30.49 16.13 8.91
N LEU A 15 -30.97 15.81 7.70
CA LEU A 15 -30.17 15.17 6.64
C LEU A 15 -28.98 16.03 6.19
N SER A 16 -29.15 17.34 6.04
CA SER A 16 -28.06 18.24 5.63
C SER A 16 -27.01 18.41 6.73
N VAL A 17 -27.43 18.49 8.00
CA VAL A 17 -26.51 18.57 9.16
C VAL A 17 -25.75 17.26 9.33
N ARG A 18 -26.41 16.10 9.20
CA ARG A 18 -25.71 14.80 9.21
C ARG A 18 -24.69 14.70 8.08
N ARG A 19 -25.05 15.07 6.84
CA ARG A 19 -24.11 15.12 5.71
C ARG A 19 -22.95 16.09 5.94
N PHE A 20 -23.21 17.23 6.56
CA PHE A 20 -22.18 18.21 6.91
C PHE A 20 -21.21 17.69 7.99
N LEU A 21 -21.74 17.06 9.04
CA LEU A 21 -20.94 16.42 10.09
C LEU A 21 -20.15 15.22 9.57
N GLU A 22 -20.75 14.39 8.71
CA GLU A 22 -20.04 13.34 7.98
C GLU A 22 -18.93 13.93 7.12
N ASN A 23 -19.19 15.01 6.37
CA ASN A 23 -18.18 15.69 5.57
C ASN A 23 -17.05 16.29 6.43
N ILE A 24 -17.35 16.83 7.60
CA ILE A 24 -16.34 17.29 8.56
C ILE A 24 -15.50 16.11 9.07
N GLY A 25 -16.14 15.00 9.45
CA GLY A 25 -15.42 13.79 9.88
C GLY A 25 -14.52 13.23 8.78
N ARG A 26 -14.99 13.27 7.52
CA ARG A 26 -14.18 12.92 6.35
C ARG A 26 -12.99 13.87 6.21
N TRP A 27 -13.20 15.17 6.38
CA TRP A 27 -12.16 16.18 6.32
C TRP A 27 -11.09 15.98 7.40
N PHE A 28 -11.49 15.72 8.65
CA PHE A 28 -10.57 15.40 9.74
C PHE A 28 -9.82 14.08 9.53
N SER A 29 -10.47 13.08 8.94
CA SER A 29 -9.83 11.81 8.58
C SER A 29 -8.71 12.00 7.55
N TYR A 30 -8.98 12.78 6.49
CA TYR A 30 -7.94 13.15 5.53
C TYR A 30 -6.90 14.09 6.12
N PHE A 31 -7.27 14.97 7.05
CA PHE A 31 -6.33 15.90 7.68
C PHE A 31 -5.17 15.18 8.38
N ASN A 32 -5.45 14.06 9.07
CA ASN A 32 -4.39 13.25 9.68
C ASN A 32 -3.44 12.61 8.66
N ILE A 33 -3.95 12.26 7.48
CA ILE A 33 -3.14 11.73 6.37
C ILE A 33 -2.35 12.87 5.72
N SER A 34 -2.99 14.00 5.45
CA SER A 34 -2.40 15.19 4.85
C SER A 34 -1.29 15.80 5.68
N ARG A 35 -1.33 15.68 7.02
CA ARG A 35 -0.22 16.10 7.90
C ARG A 35 1.06 15.29 7.73
N ARG A 36 0.98 14.11 7.11
CA ARG A 36 2.14 13.24 6.79
C ARG A 36 2.53 13.30 5.32
N ILE A 37 1.87 14.14 4.51
CA ILE A 37 2.27 14.39 3.12
C ILE A 37 3.49 15.30 3.16
N TYR A 38 4.67 14.73 2.95
CA TYR A 38 5.85 15.48 2.53
C TYR A 38 5.78 15.61 1.01
N ASP A 39 6.10 16.79 0.47
CA ASP A 39 5.77 17.22 -0.91
C ASP A 39 6.33 16.35 -2.05
N PHE A 40 7.05 15.25 -1.79
CA PHE A 40 7.62 14.37 -2.81
C PHE A 40 7.63 12.87 -2.44
N ASP A 41 6.98 12.46 -1.35
CA ASP A 41 6.99 11.05 -0.96
C ASP A 41 5.76 10.29 -1.52
N TYR A 42 6.03 9.35 -2.42
CA TYR A 42 5.01 8.50 -3.03
C TYR A 42 4.25 7.66 -1.98
N SER A 43 4.87 7.39 -0.83
CA SER A 43 4.23 6.70 0.30
C SER A 43 2.98 7.44 0.79
N SER A 44 3.01 8.77 0.78
CA SER A 44 1.89 9.60 1.24
C SER A 44 0.68 9.53 0.30
N ILE A 45 0.93 9.37 -1.00
CA ILE A 45 -0.10 9.16 -2.02
C ILE A 45 -0.74 7.78 -1.82
N LEU A 46 0.06 6.74 -1.57
CA LEU A 46 -0.43 5.39 -1.29
C LEU A 46 -1.27 5.34 -0.01
N ALA A 47 -0.88 6.07 1.04
CA ALA A 47 -1.66 6.17 2.27
C ALA A 47 -3.05 6.79 2.04
N VAL A 48 -3.14 7.84 1.21
CA VAL A 48 -4.43 8.44 0.82
C VAL A 48 -5.27 7.44 0.03
N GLU A 49 -4.67 6.76 -0.95
CA GLU A 49 -5.35 5.80 -1.81
C GLU A 49 -5.88 4.61 -0.99
N ARG A 50 -5.06 4.05 -0.10
CA ARG A 50 -5.43 3.01 0.87
C ARG A 50 -6.62 3.43 1.72
N HIS A 51 -6.62 4.67 2.21
CA HIS A 51 -7.72 5.19 3.00
C HIS A 51 -9.02 5.33 2.20
N GLN A 52 -8.94 5.80 0.96
CA GLN A 52 -10.10 5.90 0.06
C GLN A 52 -10.70 4.52 -0.22
N ILE A 53 -9.87 3.53 -0.58
CA ILE A 53 -10.27 2.15 -0.85
C ILE A 53 -10.92 1.51 0.38
N SER A 54 -10.33 1.71 1.57
CA SER A 54 -10.89 1.20 2.82
C SER A 54 -12.29 1.75 3.09
N ARG A 55 -12.50 3.05 2.85
CA ARG A 55 -13.80 3.68 3.04
C ARG A 55 -14.86 3.19 2.06
N VAL A 56 -14.49 2.96 0.81
CA VAL A 56 -15.39 2.35 -0.17
C VAL A 56 -15.78 0.96 0.27
N ARG A 57 -14.80 0.12 0.63
CA ARG A 57 -15.04 -1.24 1.13
C ARG A 57 -16.01 -1.22 2.31
N ASP A 58 -15.78 -0.37 3.30
CA ASP A 58 -16.62 -0.29 4.50
C ASP A 58 -18.04 0.18 4.17
N SER A 59 -18.18 1.11 3.22
CA SER A 59 -19.47 1.55 2.70
C SER A 59 -20.22 0.40 2.02
N ILE A 60 -19.55 -0.35 1.14
CA ILE A 60 -20.16 -1.49 0.43
C ILE A 60 -20.56 -2.59 1.42
N ALA A 61 -19.68 -2.91 2.37
CA ALA A 61 -19.95 -3.91 3.40
C ALA A 61 -21.12 -3.51 4.32
N HIS A 62 -21.27 -2.23 4.62
CA HIS A 62 -22.37 -1.76 5.48
C HIS A 62 -23.70 -1.66 4.71
N PHE A 63 -23.69 -1.03 3.54
CA PHE A 63 -24.91 -0.67 2.82
C PHE A 63 -25.33 -1.68 1.74
N HIS A 64 -24.46 -2.62 1.34
CA HIS A 64 -24.70 -3.59 0.27
C HIS A 64 -25.21 -2.93 -1.01
N ASN A 65 -24.69 -1.74 -1.32
CA ASN A 65 -25.16 -0.86 -2.38
C ASN A 65 -24.68 -1.28 -3.79
N HIS A 66 -23.88 -2.35 -3.90
CA HIS A 66 -23.36 -2.87 -5.16
C HIS A 66 -24.04 -4.18 -5.53
N LEU A 67 -24.28 -4.39 -6.84
CA LEU A 67 -24.86 -5.64 -7.35
C LEU A 67 -23.99 -6.87 -7.03
N TYR A 68 -22.67 -6.68 -6.98
CA TYR A 68 -21.67 -7.72 -6.68
C TYR A 68 -20.86 -7.40 -5.42
N ALA A 69 -21.54 -6.86 -4.40
CA ALA A 69 -20.92 -6.34 -3.17
C ALA A 69 -19.84 -7.27 -2.58
N GLU A 70 -20.12 -8.57 -2.44
CA GLU A 70 -19.15 -9.53 -1.86
C GLU A 70 -17.85 -9.62 -2.67
N ARG A 71 -17.94 -9.77 -4.00
CA ARG A 71 -16.76 -9.86 -4.87
C ARG A 71 -15.98 -8.56 -4.89
N ASP A 72 -16.68 -7.42 -4.83
CA ASP A 72 -16.03 -6.12 -4.81
C ASP A 72 -15.31 -5.90 -3.47
N ILE A 73 -15.90 -6.31 -2.35
CA ILE A 73 -15.23 -6.31 -1.03
C ILE A 73 -13.98 -7.18 -1.05
N GLU A 74 -14.03 -8.39 -1.60
CA GLU A 74 -12.85 -9.26 -1.73
C GLU A 74 -11.73 -8.61 -2.54
N ARG A 75 -12.07 -7.97 -3.67
CA ARG A 75 -11.11 -7.26 -4.51
C ARG A 75 -10.51 -6.04 -3.80
N LEU A 76 -11.32 -5.27 -3.09
CA LEU A 76 -10.86 -4.12 -2.31
C LEU A 76 -9.96 -4.56 -1.16
N ASN A 77 -10.27 -5.66 -0.48
CA ASN A 77 -9.40 -6.25 0.53
C ASN A 77 -8.07 -6.72 -0.07
N LEU A 78 -8.10 -7.34 -1.26
CA LEU A 78 -6.88 -7.70 -1.99
C LEU A 78 -6.06 -6.45 -2.33
N ALA A 79 -6.69 -5.39 -2.82
CA ALA A 79 -6.04 -4.13 -3.14
C ALA A 79 -5.35 -3.50 -1.92
N ILE A 80 -6.02 -3.48 -0.75
CA ILE A 80 -5.44 -3.00 0.50
C ILE A 80 -4.22 -3.82 0.90
N ARG A 81 -4.31 -5.15 0.85
CA ARG A 81 -3.17 -6.04 1.17
C ARG A 81 -1.99 -5.85 0.22
N LEU A 82 -2.25 -5.56 -1.06
CA LEU A 82 -1.19 -5.27 -2.02
C LEU A 82 -0.52 -3.93 -1.71
N LEU A 83 -1.28 -2.91 -1.30
CA LEU A 83 -0.72 -1.64 -0.84
C LEU A 83 0.13 -1.82 0.43
N ASP A 84 -0.31 -2.64 1.39
CA ASP A 84 0.50 -2.94 2.58
C ASP A 84 1.86 -3.56 2.19
N ILE A 85 1.87 -4.49 1.21
CA ILE A 85 3.11 -5.08 0.67
C ILE A 85 4.02 -4.05 -0.01
N ILE A 86 3.43 -3.09 -0.70
CA ILE A 86 4.14 -2.02 -1.39
C ILE A 86 4.74 -1.02 -0.38
N GLU A 87 4.00 -0.68 0.68
CA GLU A 87 4.43 0.29 1.70
C GLU A 87 5.48 -0.28 2.68
N GLU A 88 5.49 -1.60 2.94
CA GLU A 88 6.48 -2.24 3.83
C GLU A 88 7.93 -2.18 3.31
N ASP A 89 8.17 -1.76 2.05
CA ASP A 89 9.47 -1.64 1.39
C ASP A 89 10.38 -2.88 1.56
N GLY A 90 9.83 -4.02 1.17
CA GLY A 90 10.52 -5.32 1.22
C GLY A 90 10.39 -6.03 2.58
N CYS A 91 10.75 -7.31 2.59
CA CYS A 91 10.67 -8.18 3.78
C CYS A 91 11.90 -9.05 3.98
N SER A 92 13.01 -8.75 3.29
CA SER A 92 14.26 -9.48 3.47
C SER A 92 14.91 -9.10 4.81
N GLU A 93 15.39 -10.11 5.53
CA GLU A 93 16.08 -9.96 6.80
C GLU A 93 17.57 -10.28 6.60
N ARG A 94 18.45 -9.52 7.25
CA ARG A 94 19.88 -9.82 7.24
C ARG A 94 20.23 -10.70 8.42
N VAL A 95 20.90 -11.80 8.14
CA VAL A 95 21.44 -12.72 9.14
C VAL A 95 22.96 -12.58 9.15
N GLY A 96 23.55 -12.24 10.30
CA GLY A 96 25.00 -12.05 10.47
C GLY A 96 25.35 -10.85 11.34
N LYS A 97 26.65 -10.51 11.42
CA LYS A 97 27.13 -9.37 12.22
C LYS A 97 26.69 -8.05 11.61
N PRO A 98 26.29 -7.02 12.40
CA PRO A 98 25.89 -5.72 11.88
C PRO A 98 26.98 -5.10 10.99
N PHE A 99 26.57 -4.22 10.07
CA PHE A 99 27.51 -3.50 9.23
C PHE A 99 28.47 -2.66 10.08
N ASN A 100 29.77 -2.79 9.81
CA ASN A 100 30.79 -1.93 10.39
C ASN A 100 31.17 -0.86 9.38
N LEU A 101 31.20 0.40 9.81
CA LEU A 101 31.69 1.52 9.01
C LEU A 101 33.15 1.76 9.36
N VAL A 102 34.05 1.42 8.44
CA VAL A 102 35.50 1.58 8.61
C VAL A 102 35.97 2.74 7.75
N LYS A 103 36.94 3.54 8.20
CA LYS A 103 37.50 4.60 7.34
C LYS A 103 38.22 3.97 6.15
N SER A 104 37.92 4.45 4.96
CA SER A 104 38.59 4.04 3.72
C SER A 104 40.06 4.45 3.77
N GLU A 105 40.96 3.49 3.55
CA GLU A 105 42.40 3.78 3.39
C GLU A 105 42.70 4.43 2.03
N SER A 106 41.82 4.22 1.04
CA SER A 106 42.03 4.65 -0.35
C SER A 106 41.47 6.05 -0.66
N LYS A 107 40.53 6.53 0.15
CA LYS A 107 39.86 7.82 -0.08
C LYS A 107 39.76 8.61 1.22
N GLU A 108 40.43 9.76 1.23
CA GLU A 108 40.40 10.69 2.35
C GLU A 108 38.96 11.05 2.74
N ASN A 109 38.63 10.91 4.02
CA ASN A 109 37.33 11.23 4.63
C ASN A 109 36.11 10.40 4.18
N LEU A 110 36.31 9.22 3.58
CA LEU A 110 35.21 8.30 3.28
C LEU A 110 35.19 7.10 4.23
N TYR A 111 34.00 6.56 4.48
CA TYR A 111 33.80 5.31 5.21
C TYR A 111 33.37 4.21 4.23
N GLU A 112 33.90 3.02 4.40
CA GLU A 112 33.53 1.80 3.70
C GLU A 112 32.73 0.90 4.63
N ILE A 113 31.77 0.17 4.04
CA ILE A 113 31.03 -0.86 4.75
C ILE A 113 31.89 -2.12 4.73
N GLU A 114 32.42 -2.49 5.88
CA GLU A 114 33.02 -3.80 6.08
C GLU A 114 31.87 -4.79 6.29
N ASP A 115 31.65 -5.62 5.27
CA ASP A 115 30.62 -6.65 5.30
C ASP A 115 31.21 -7.99 5.74
N ASP A 116 30.54 -8.62 6.69
CA ASP A 116 30.92 -9.92 7.22
C ASP A 116 30.73 -10.98 6.12
N PRO A 117 31.78 -11.74 5.72
CA PRO A 117 31.68 -12.72 4.65
C PRO A 117 30.69 -13.85 4.95
N GLU A 118 30.37 -14.09 6.22
CA GLU A 118 29.36 -15.07 6.66
C GLU A 118 27.93 -14.51 6.69
N SER A 119 27.75 -13.21 6.48
CA SER A 119 26.43 -12.61 6.48
C SER A 119 25.69 -12.85 5.16
N TYR A 120 24.38 -13.08 5.26
CA TYR A 120 23.51 -13.34 4.14
C TYR A 120 22.10 -12.82 4.42
N TYR A 121 21.27 -12.79 3.38
CA TYR A 121 19.88 -12.38 3.49
C TYR A 121 18.94 -13.57 3.43
N THR A 122 17.87 -13.51 4.23
CA THR A 122 16.75 -14.45 4.23
C THR A 122 15.46 -13.72 3.91
N ILE A 123 14.44 -14.47 3.51
CA ILE A 123 13.10 -13.94 3.27
C ILE A 123 12.08 -14.86 3.95
N PRO A 124 11.15 -14.34 4.76
CA PRO A 124 10.21 -15.16 5.52
C PRO A 124 9.07 -15.74 4.66
N VAL A 125 8.92 -15.27 3.42
CA VAL A 125 7.81 -15.64 2.54
C VAL A 125 8.34 -16.19 1.22
N TYR A 126 7.69 -17.24 0.72
CA TYR A 126 8.01 -17.78 -0.60
C TYR A 126 7.70 -16.80 -1.72
N VAL A 127 8.67 -16.59 -2.63
CA VAL A 127 8.49 -15.80 -3.85
C VAL A 127 8.81 -16.66 -5.07
N ASN A 128 7.81 -16.85 -5.95
CA ASN A 128 8.01 -17.58 -7.20
C ASN A 128 8.86 -16.77 -8.18
N TYR A 129 10.18 -16.94 -8.19
CA TYR A 129 11.07 -16.20 -9.08
C TYR A 129 11.06 -16.74 -10.53
N LYS A 130 10.47 -17.90 -10.82
CA LYS A 130 10.48 -18.48 -12.18
C LYS A 130 9.78 -17.61 -13.23
N ASN A 131 8.82 -16.78 -12.80
CA ASN A 131 8.12 -15.83 -13.67
C ASN A 131 8.62 -14.39 -13.50
N ALA A 132 9.78 -14.17 -12.87
CA ALA A 132 10.31 -12.85 -12.55
C ALA A 132 10.44 -11.94 -13.77
N MET A 133 10.79 -12.49 -14.93
CA MET A 133 10.98 -11.75 -16.18
C MET A 133 9.73 -10.97 -16.66
N ARG A 134 8.54 -11.29 -16.14
CA ARG A 134 7.32 -10.52 -16.43
C ARG A 134 7.23 -9.20 -15.66
N PHE A 135 7.99 -9.09 -14.58
CA PHE A 135 7.88 -8.01 -13.59
C PHE A 135 9.21 -7.26 -13.39
N SER A 136 10.34 -7.90 -13.64
CA SER A 136 11.67 -7.33 -13.43
C SER A 136 12.62 -7.71 -14.56
N LYS A 137 13.59 -6.83 -14.84
CA LYS A 137 14.68 -7.05 -15.81
C LYS A 137 15.90 -7.77 -15.21
N ILE A 138 15.86 -8.09 -13.92
CA ILE A 138 16.96 -8.76 -13.21
C ILE A 138 17.06 -10.22 -13.68
N GLU A 139 18.28 -10.67 -13.91
CA GLU A 139 18.58 -12.05 -14.32
C GLU A 139 18.09 -13.09 -13.29
N LEU A 140 17.58 -14.22 -13.79
CA LEU A 140 17.01 -15.28 -12.96
C LEU A 140 18.00 -15.86 -11.94
N SER A 141 19.29 -15.90 -12.27
CA SER A 141 20.37 -16.40 -11.40
C SER A 141 20.53 -15.58 -10.11
N ARG A 142 20.23 -14.28 -10.16
CA ARG A 142 20.35 -13.37 -9.01
C ARG A 142 19.40 -13.74 -7.88
N TYR A 143 18.23 -14.28 -8.17
CA TYR A 143 17.25 -14.67 -7.14
C TYR A 143 17.66 -15.92 -6.37
N THR A 144 18.59 -16.72 -6.89
CA THR A 144 19.06 -17.96 -6.26
C THR A 144 20.44 -17.80 -5.61
N ASP A 145 21.02 -16.60 -5.65
CA ASP A 145 22.27 -16.30 -4.97
C ASP A 145 22.11 -16.52 -3.45
N SER A 146 23.04 -17.25 -2.84
CA SER A 146 22.96 -17.59 -1.41
C SER A 146 23.17 -16.39 -0.51
N LYS A 147 23.87 -15.35 -0.98
CA LYS A 147 24.17 -14.16 -0.19
C LYS A 147 23.04 -13.14 -0.31
N ASP A 148 22.70 -12.76 -1.54
CA ASP A 148 21.81 -11.63 -1.82
C ASP A 148 20.49 -12.05 -2.50
N GLY A 149 20.27 -13.33 -2.80
CA GLY A 149 19.09 -13.77 -3.54
C GLY A 149 17.77 -13.41 -2.86
N ALA A 150 17.74 -13.42 -1.53
CA ALA A 150 16.58 -13.02 -0.75
C ALA A 150 16.24 -11.52 -0.89
N LEU A 151 17.23 -10.64 -1.06
CA LEU A 151 16.99 -9.21 -1.36
C LEU A 151 16.26 -9.06 -2.70
N TRP A 152 16.74 -9.76 -3.72
CA TRP A 152 16.12 -9.72 -5.04
C TRP A 152 14.71 -10.33 -5.03
N GLN A 153 14.50 -11.40 -4.26
CA GLN A 153 13.17 -11.98 -4.07
C GLN A 153 12.23 -11.01 -3.34
N SER A 154 12.72 -10.31 -2.33
CA SER A 154 11.99 -9.27 -1.59
C SER A 154 11.56 -8.14 -2.54
N HIS A 155 12.48 -7.61 -3.34
CA HIS A 155 12.18 -6.61 -4.36
C HIS A 155 11.17 -7.13 -5.39
N LEU A 156 11.33 -8.37 -5.88
CA LEU A 156 10.39 -8.97 -6.83
C LEU A 156 8.99 -9.13 -6.25
N ARG A 157 8.85 -9.39 -4.94
CA ARG A 157 7.55 -9.45 -4.27
C ARG A 157 6.83 -8.11 -4.35
N VAL A 158 7.54 -7.01 -4.13
CA VAL A 158 7.01 -5.64 -4.24
C VAL A 158 6.62 -5.33 -5.69
N GLU A 159 7.48 -5.62 -6.66
CA GLU A 159 7.19 -5.40 -8.09
C GLU A 159 5.94 -6.17 -8.57
N LYS A 160 5.78 -7.41 -8.10
CA LYS A 160 4.58 -8.19 -8.37
C LYS A 160 3.34 -7.59 -7.73
N ALA A 161 3.45 -7.11 -6.49
CA ALA A 161 2.35 -6.46 -5.81
C ALA A 161 1.92 -5.20 -6.57
N TRP A 162 2.89 -4.38 -7.00
CA TRP A 162 2.65 -3.24 -7.87
C TRP A 162 1.91 -3.62 -9.15
N HIS A 163 2.39 -4.64 -9.86
CA HIS A 163 1.76 -5.05 -11.12
C HIS A 163 0.31 -5.51 -10.94
N ILE A 164 0.05 -6.34 -9.91
CA ILE A 164 -1.30 -6.84 -9.62
C ILE A 164 -2.21 -5.70 -9.17
N TYR A 165 -1.70 -4.81 -8.32
CA TYR A 165 -2.43 -3.64 -7.84
C TYR A 165 -2.88 -2.73 -8.99
N HIS A 166 -1.95 -2.37 -9.87
CA HIS A 166 -2.26 -1.56 -11.05
C HIS A 166 -3.28 -2.24 -11.97
N THR A 167 -3.16 -3.56 -12.14
CA THR A 167 -4.12 -4.34 -12.94
C THR A 167 -5.52 -4.28 -12.33
N LEU A 168 -5.65 -4.53 -11.01
CA LEU A 168 -6.92 -4.45 -10.31
C LEU A 168 -7.54 -3.05 -10.43
N ARG A 169 -6.74 -2.01 -10.20
CA ARG A 169 -7.17 -0.63 -10.33
C ARG A 169 -7.65 -0.33 -11.75
N LEU A 170 -6.88 -0.70 -12.78
CA LEU A 170 -7.25 -0.44 -14.17
C LEU A 170 -8.62 -1.04 -14.54
N TYR A 171 -8.90 -2.27 -14.09
CA TYR A 171 -10.13 -2.97 -14.48
C TYR A 171 -11.35 -2.66 -13.60
N PHE A 172 -11.14 -2.37 -12.31
CA PHE A 172 -12.24 -2.30 -11.34
C PHE A 172 -12.40 -0.94 -10.68
N MET A 173 -11.55 0.05 -10.97
CA MET A 173 -11.64 1.38 -10.37
C MET A 173 -13.05 1.96 -10.54
N ARG A 174 -13.61 2.00 -11.75
CA ARG A 174 -14.95 2.57 -11.98
C ARG A 174 -16.04 1.88 -11.14
N SER A 175 -16.07 0.55 -11.15
CA SER A 175 -17.04 -0.22 -10.37
C SER A 175 -16.92 -0.04 -8.85
N TRP A 176 -15.79 0.46 -8.34
CA TRP A 176 -15.64 0.75 -6.92
C TRP A 176 -16.20 2.12 -6.53
N TRP A 177 -16.31 3.05 -7.47
CA TRP A 177 -16.74 4.44 -7.20
C TRP A 177 -18.14 4.78 -7.74
N ASP A 178 -18.70 3.93 -8.61
CA ASP A 178 -20.08 4.02 -9.12
C ASP A 178 -21.12 3.63 -8.05
#